data_AF-A0A0G4LEU9-F1
#
_entry.id   AF-A0A0G4LEU9-F1
#
_cell.length_a   1.000
_cell.length_b   1.000
_cell.length_c   1.000
_cell.angle_alpha   90.00
_cell.angle_beta   90.00
_cell.angle_gamma   90.00
#
_symmetry.space_group_name_H-M   'P 1'
#
loop_
_entity.id
_entity.type
_entity.pdbx_description
1 polymer ?
#
loop_
_entity_poly.entity_id
_entity_poly.type
_entity_poly.pdbx_seq_one_letter_code
_entity_poly.pdbx_strand_id
1 'polypeptide(L)'
;VALAEYTTNRVPDAHAINDLALQNYVEMRASVLSPKYRLRKWLEEMMSVYLPGLGWQTKYSRVSFENQRYSEVVAQSEHQGEVLVSVFEALVCSPFIVGAVWLWWKQPKWIARTYQTWTEKAIMAAFERL
;
A
#
# COMPACT_ATOMS: atom_id res chain seq x y z
N VAL A 1 -29.39 27.85 21.71
CA VAL A 1 -28.02 27.74 21.16
C VAL A 1 -27.57 26.28 21.02
N ALA A 2 -27.79 25.41 22.01
CA ALA A 2 -27.42 23.99 21.96
C ALA A 2 -27.92 23.21 20.73
N LEU A 3 -29.15 23.47 20.25
CA LEU A 3 -29.69 22.77 19.07
C LEU A 3 -28.95 23.16 17.77
N ALA A 4 -28.56 24.42 17.61
CA ALA A 4 -27.84 24.90 16.44
C ALA A 4 -26.41 24.36 16.38
N GLU A 5 -25.74 24.27 17.53
CA GLU A 5 -24.41 23.68 17.65
C GLU A 5 -24.44 22.17 17.38
N TYR A 6 -25.45 21.47 17.90
CA TYR A 6 -25.68 20.06 17.58
C TYR A 6 -25.84 19.82 16.07
N THR A 7 -26.71 20.60 15.42
CA THR A 7 -26.93 20.49 13.97
C THR A 7 -25.66 20.77 13.18
N THR A 8 -24.92 21.81 13.55
CA THR A 8 -23.66 22.18 12.87
C THR A 8 -22.62 21.06 12.94
N ASN A 9 -22.51 20.39 14.08
CA ASN A 9 -21.49 19.34 14.27
C ASN A 9 -21.92 17.97 13.74
N ARG A 10 -23.20 17.59 13.87
CA ARG A 10 -23.68 16.23 13.54
C ARG A 10 -24.11 16.04 12.09
N VAL A 11 -24.51 17.10 11.39
CA VAL A 11 -24.86 17.00 9.96
C VAL A 11 -23.67 16.53 9.11
N PRO A 12 -22.45 17.09 9.25
CA PRO A 12 -21.29 16.61 8.52
C PRO A 12 -20.95 15.13 8.80
N ASP A 13 -21.05 14.72 10.06
CA ASP A 13 -20.76 13.33 10.46
C ASP A 13 -21.83 12.35 9.94
N ALA A 14 -23.09 12.78 9.85
CA ALA A 14 -24.18 11.99 9.27
C ALA A 14 -24.02 11.81 7.74
N HIS A 15 -23.54 12.82 7.03
CA HIS A 15 -23.19 12.69 5.62
C HIS A 15 -21.97 11.78 5.43
N ALA A 16 -20.92 11.99 6.23
CA ALA A 16 -19.70 11.18 6.15
C ALA A 16 -19.97 9.68 6.35
N ILE A 17 -20.82 9.29 7.32
CA ILE A 17 -21.15 7.87 7.53
C ILE A 17 -22.02 7.31 6.40
N ASN A 18 -22.90 8.12 5.80
CA ASN A 18 -23.68 7.72 4.63
C ASN A 18 -22.77 7.42 3.44
N ASP A 19 -21.82 8.32 3.17
CA ASP A 19 -20.83 8.15 2.11
C ASP A 19 -19.92 6.95 2.35
N LEU A 20 -19.47 6.73 3.60
CA LEU A 20 -18.69 5.56 3.99
C LEU A 20 -19.46 4.25 3.78
N ALA A 21 -20.76 4.22 4.10
CA ALA A 21 -21.60 3.05 3.88
C ALA A 21 -21.77 2.77 2.38
N LEU A 22 -21.96 3.81 1.55
CA LEU A 22 -22.05 3.67 0.10
C LEU A 22 -20.72 3.15 -0.48
N GLN A 23 -19.59 3.71 -0.04
CA GLN A 23 -18.25 3.26 -0.45
C GLN A 23 -18.03 1.80 -0.09
N ASN A 24 -18.41 1.39 1.13
CA ASN A 24 -18.28 -0.01 1.56
C ASN A 24 -19.14 -0.96 0.71
N TYR A 25 -20.37 -0.58 0.38
CA TYR A 25 -21.22 -1.36 -0.53
C TYR A 25 -20.60 -1.48 -1.93
N VAL A 26 -20.11 -0.38 -2.51
CA VAL A 26 -19.43 -0.40 -3.82
C VAL A 26 -18.16 -1.25 -3.77
N GLU A 27 -17.42 -1.17 -2.66
CA GLU A 27 -16.20 -1.93 -2.44
C GLU A 27 -16.45 -3.44 -2.52
N MET A 28 -17.44 -3.89 -1.75
CA MET A 28 -17.82 -5.31 -1.70
C MET A 28 -18.44 -5.80 -3.02
N ARG A 29 -19.14 -4.93 -3.76
CA ARG A 29 -19.82 -5.29 -5.01
C ARG A 29 -18.89 -5.39 -6.21
N ALA A 30 -17.91 -4.49 -6.34
CA ALA A 30 -17.22 -4.27 -7.61
C ALA A 30 -15.70 -4.19 -7.53
N SER A 31 -15.14 -3.61 -6.45
CA SER A 31 -13.71 -3.31 -6.42
C SER A 31 -12.84 -4.49 -5.99
N VAL A 32 -13.43 -5.59 -5.48
CA VAL A 32 -12.71 -6.82 -5.15
C VAL A 32 -12.00 -7.43 -6.38
N LEU A 33 -12.53 -7.18 -7.59
CA LEU A 33 -11.97 -7.66 -8.85
C LEU A 33 -10.87 -6.74 -9.41
N SER A 34 -10.78 -5.49 -8.96
CA SER A 34 -9.82 -4.51 -9.48
C SER A 34 -8.41 -4.75 -8.95
N PRO A 35 -7.39 -4.99 -9.81
CA PRO A 35 -6.00 -5.17 -9.36
C PRO A 35 -5.44 -3.93 -8.66
N LYS A 36 -5.77 -2.73 -9.16
CA LYS A 36 -5.35 -1.46 -8.55
C LYS A 36 -5.91 -1.30 -7.13
N TYR A 37 -7.17 -1.70 -6.94
CA TYR A 37 -7.82 -1.65 -5.64
C TYR A 37 -7.13 -2.58 -4.64
N ARG A 38 -6.87 -3.83 -5.03
CA ARG A 38 -6.17 -4.81 -4.19
C ARG A 38 -4.75 -4.37 -3.83
N LEU A 39 -4.00 -3.79 -4.77
CA LEU A 39 -2.66 -3.26 -4.49
C LEU A 39 -2.71 -2.12 -3.48
N ARG A 40 -3.62 -1.15 -3.67
CA ARG A 40 -3.80 -0.05 -2.73
C ARG A 40 -4.17 -0.56 -1.33
N LYS A 41 -5.14 -1.48 -1.24
CA LYS A 41 -5.59 -2.06 0.02
C LYS A 41 -4.46 -2.79 0.73
N TRP A 42 -3.70 -3.60 -0.01
CA TRP A 42 -2.53 -4.31 0.52
C TRP A 42 -1.46 -3.34 1.05
N LEU A 43 -1.17 -2.26 0.33
CA LEU A 43 -0.23 -1.22 0.80
C LEU A 43 -0.74 -0.53 2.08
N GLU A 44 -2.02 -0.17 2.14
CA GLU A 44 -2.65 0.43 3.33
C GLU A 44 -2.56 -0.50 4.55
N GLU A 45 -2.86 -1.79 4.36
CA GLU A 45 -2.75 -2.81 5.43
C GLU A 45 -1.29 -3.00 5.87
N MET A 46 -0.35 -3.09 4.94
CA MET A 46 1.08 -3.22 5.27
C MET A 46 1.58 -2.02 6.08
N MET A 47 1.23 -0.79 5.69
CA MET A 47 1.61 0.39 6.46
C MET A 47 0.99 0.39 7.86
N SER A 48 -0.26 -0.03 8.00
CA SER A 48 -0.91 -0.11 9.32
C SER A 48 -0.20 -1.09 10.27
N VAL A 49 0.38 -2.16 9.73
CA VAL A 49 1.11 -3.18 10.49
C VAL A 49 2.55 -2.76 10.79
N TYR A 50 3.27 -2.24 9.80
CA TYR A 50 4.71 -1.97 9.92
C TYR A 50 5.03 -0.55 10.39
N LEU A 51 4.12 0.39 10.22
CA LEU A 51 4.30 1.80 10.59
C LEU A 51 3.21 2.34 11.54
N PRO A 52 2.82 1.61 12.62
CA PRO A 52 1.79 2.06 13.53
C PRO A 52 2.19 3.38 14.25
N GLY A 53 3.49 3.61 14.45
CA GLY A 53 4.03 4.82 15.08
C GLY A 53 3.90 6.10 14.25
N LEU A 54 3.59 6.02 12.95
CA LEU A 54 3.32 7.17 12.09
C LEU A 54 1.84 7.61 12.13
N GLY A 55 1.03 7.00 13.00
CA GLY A 55 -0.41 7.27 13.08
C GLY A 55 -1.21 6.67 11.92
N TRP A 56 -0.63 5.71 11.19
CA TRP A 56 -1.31 5.02 10.10
C TRP A 56 -2.27 3.96 10.64
N GLN A 57 -3.56 4.28 10.64
CA GLN A 57 -4.62 3.33 10.95
C GLN A 57 -5.54 3.16 9.75
N THR A 58 -6.12 1.96 9.62
CA THR A 58 -7.10 1.69 8.57
C THR A 58 -8.40 2.45 8.82
N LYS A 59 -9.11 2.85 7.74
CA LYS A 59 -10.45 3.45 7.84
C LYS A 59 -11.38 2.62 8.73
N TYR A 60 -11.33 1.30 8.58
CA TYR A 60 -12.16 0.36 9.34
C TYR A 60 -11.87 0.44 10.84
N SER A 61 -10.61 0.45 11.24
CA SER A 61 -10.24 0.52 12.67
C SER A 61 -10.76 1.79 13.32
N ARG A 62 -10.60 2.93 12.65
CA ARG A 62 -11.07 4.24 13.15
C ARG A 62 -12.60 4.31 13.27
N VAL A 63 -13.31 3.76 12.29
CA VAL A 63 -14.79 3.78 12.27
C VAL A 63 -15.39 2.79 13.27
N SER A 64 -14.78 1.62 13.44
CA SER A 64 -15.35 0.53 14.24
C SER A 64 -14.92 0.54 15.70
N PHE A 65 -13.73 1.04 16.01
CA PHE A 65 -13.13 0.91 17.35
C PHE A 65 -12.73 2.23 18.00
N GLU A 66 -12.83 3.37 17.31
CA GLU A 66 -12.52 4.69 17.86
C GLU A 66 -13.73 5.62 17.87
N ASN A 67 -13.70 6.64 18.74
CA ASN A 67 -14.75 7.68 18.84
C ASN A 67 -14.41 8.95 18.04
N GLN A 68 -13.55 8.84 17.02
CA GLN A 68 -13.22 9.96 16.15
C GLN A 68 -14.43 10.37 15.31
N ARG A 69 -14.54 11.66 15.00
CA ARG A 69 -15.62 12.16 14.15
C ARG A 69 -15.48 11.60 12.74
N TYR A 70 -16.57 11.12 12.15
CA TYR A 70 -16.54 10.51 10.83
C TYR A 70 -15.99 11.46 9.76
N SER A 71 -16.32 12.74 9.84
CA SER A 71 -15.77 13.78 8.96
C SER A 71 -14.24 13.87 9.02
N GLU A 72 -13.65 13.73 10.22
CA GLU A 72 -12.19 13.75 10.43
C GLU A 72 -11.52 12.46 9.94
N VAL A 73 -12.18 11.31 10.14
CA VAL A 73 -11.70 10.01 9.65
C VAL A 73 -11.63 9.99 8.12
N VAL A 74 -12.64 10.55 7.44
CA VAL A 74 -12.65 10.68 5.98
C VAL A 74 -11.47 11.55 5.53
N ALA A 75 -11.32 12.75 6.09
CA ALA A 75 -10.26 13.67 5.71
C ALA A 75 -8.85 13.10 5.94
N GLN A 76 -8.59 12.46 7.10
CA GLN A 76 -7.31 11.82 7.37
C GLN A 76 -7.02 10.68 6.39
N SER A 77 -8.03 9.89 6.05
CA SER A 77 -7.81 8.77 5.18
C SER A 77 -7.60 9.17 3.72
N GLU A 78 -8.21 10.24 3.26
CA GLU A 78 -7.92 10.81 1.94
C GLU A 78 -6.48 11.28 1.88
N HIS A 79 -6.04 12.03 2.89
CA HIS A 79 -4.66 12.49 3.00
C HIS A 79 -3.65 11.34 3.02
N GLN A 80 -3.90 10.30 3.81
CA GLN A 80 -3.07 9.08 3.83
C GLN A 80 -3.02 8.39 2.48
N GLY A 81 -4.15 8.38 1.75
CA GLY A 81 -4.21 7.85 0.39
C GLY A 81 -3.35 8.63 -0.61
N GLU A 82 -3.38 9.95 -0.55
CA GLU A 82 -2.57 10.83 -1.40
C GLU A 82 -1.08 10.69 -1.11
N VAL A 83 -0.70 10.66 0.16
CA VAL A 83 0.70 10.44 0.57
C VAL A 83 1.19 9.08 0.09
N LEU A 84 0.38 8.03 0.24
CA LEU A 84 0.74 6.69 -0.23
C LEU A 84 0.99 6.65 -1.74
N VAL A 85 0.12 7.26 -2.53
CA VAL A 85 0.29 7.33 -3.99
C VAL A 85 1.54 8.12 -4.35
N SER A 86 1.75 9.27 -3.70
CA SER A 86 2.92 10.13 -3.95
C SER A 86 4.23 9.41 -3.60
N VAL A 87 4.28 8.69 -2.48
CA VAL A 87 5.46 7.90 -2.07
C VAL A 87 5.69 6.74 -3.03
N PHE A 88 4.63 6.05 -3.45
CA PHE A 88 4.74 4.97 -4.44
C PHE A 88 5.28 5.47 -5.78
N GLU A 89 4.77 6.59 -6.29
CA GLU A 89 5.25 7.22 -7.52
C GLU A 89 6.72 7.66 -7.40
N ALA A 90 7.10 8.26 -6.28
CA ALA A 90 8.47 8.67 -6.00
C ALA A 90 9.43 7.47 -5.93
N LEU A 91 9.01 6.34 -5.34
CA LEU A 91 9.81 5.13 -5.27
C LEU A 91 9.99 4.47 -6.64
N VAL A 92 8.91 4.37 -7.43
CA VAL A 92 8.95 3.79 -8.78
C VAL A 92 9.78 4.64 -9.73
N CYS A 93 9.64 5.96 -9.66
CA CYS A 93 10.40 6.90 -10.48
C CYS A 93 11.79 7.23 -9.90
N SER A 94 12.17 6.59 -8.79
CA SER A 94 13.46 6.85 -8.16
C SER A 94 14.59 6.50 -9.13
N PRO A 95 15.55 7.41 -9.38
CA PRO A 95 16.65 7.17 -10.30
C PRO A 95 17.51 5.96 -9.87
N PHE A 96 17.48 5.58 -8.59
CA PHE A 96 18.13 4.37 -8.09
C PHE A 96 17.44 3.09 -8.57
N ILE A 97 16.11 3.01 -8.51
CA ILE A 97 15.35 1.84 -8.97
C ILE A 97 15.44 1.74 -10.50
N VAL A 98 15.23 2.86 -11.20
CA VAL A 98 15.34 2.93 -12.65
C VAL A 98 16.75 2.58 -13.11
N GLY A 99 17.78 3.12 -12.44
CA GLY A 99 19.18 2.80 -12.70
C GLY A 99 19.52 1.33 -12.46
N ALA A 100 19.04 0.75 -11.36
CA ALA A 100 19.25 -0.67 -11.05
C ALA A 100 18.57 -1.60 -12.06
N VAL A 101 17.32 -1.32 -12.45
CA VAL A 101 16.59 -2.08 -13.49
C VAL A 101 17.27 -1.93 -14.84
N TRP A 102 17.70 -0.72 -15.20
CA TRP A 102 18.42 -0.47 -16.45
C TRP A 102 19.76 -1.21 -16.50
N LEU A 103 20.54 -1.17 -15.42
CA LEU A 103 21.79 -1.92 -15.28
C LEU A 103 21.54 -3.43 -15.36
N TRP A 104 20.50 -3.93 -14.70
CA TRP A 104 20.11 -5.34 -14.77
C TRP A 104 19.72 -5.78 -16.18
N TRP A 105 18.94 -4.96 -16.90
CA TRP A 105 18.57 -5.23 -18.29
C TRP A 105 19.77 -5.17 -19.24
N LYS A 106 20.76 -4.31 -18.94
CA LYS A 106 22.05 -4.20 -19.64
C LYS A 106 23.05 -5.31 -19.30
N GLN A 107 22.77 -6.20 -18.35
CA GLN A 107 23.66 -7.28 -17.90
C GLN A 107 23.26 -8.70 -18.41
N PRO A 108 23.00 -8.95 -19.71
CA PRO A 108 22.49 -10.25 -20.16
C PRO A 108 23.56 -11.36 -20.19
N LYS A 109 24.85 -11.08 -19.92
CA LYS A 109 25.94 -12.06 -20.15
C LYS A 109 26.85 -12.36 -18.96
N TRP A 110 26.92 -11.49 -17.94
CA TRP A 110 27.82 -11.73 -16.79
C TRP A 110 27.27 -12.78 -15.81
N ILE A 111 25.94 -12.81 -15.61
CA ILE A 111 25.24 -13.75 -14.73
C ILE A 111 25.27 -15.15 -15.34
N ALA A 112 25.09 -15.27 -16.67
CA ALA A 112 25.19 -16.55 -17.36
C ALA A 112 26.59 -17.18 -17.24
N ARG A 113 27.67 -16.37 -17.29
CA ARG A 113 29.05 -16.84 -17.05
C ARG A 113 29.28 -17.30 -15.61
N THR A 114 28.76 -16.58 -14.62
CA THR A 114 28.94 -16.98 -13.21
C THR A 114 28.20 -18.29 -12.92
N TYR A 115 26.98 -18.48 -13.43
CA TYR A 115 26.26 -19.75 -13.26
C TYR A 115 27.02 -20.94 -13.88
N GLN A 116 27.58 -20.77 -15.08
CA GLN A 116 28.29 -21.83 -15.78
C GLN A 116 29.61 -22.23 -15.08
N THR A 117 30.36 -21.26 -14.55
CA THR A 117 31.62 -21.55 -13.84
C THR A 117 31.44 -22.24 -12.49
N TRP A 118 30.31 -22.00 -11.79
CA TRP A 118 29.99 -22.65 -10.52
C TRP A 118 29.52 -24.10 -10.70
N THR A 119 28.71 -24.37 -11.74
CA THR A 119 28.25 -25.73 -12.05
C THR A 119 29.40 -26.61 -12.53
N GLU A 120 30.29 -26.09 -13.40
CA GLU A 120 31.48 -26.81 -13.85
C GLU A 120 32.40 -27.16 -12.69
N LYS A 121 32.67 -26.22 -11.76
CA LYS A 121 33.48 -26.51 -10.56
C LYS A 121 32.83 -27.53 -9.63
N ALA A 122 31.50 -27.49 -9.45
CA ALA A 122 30.79 -28.46 -8.63
C ALA A 122 30.81 -29.87 -9.24
N ILE A 123 30.66 -29.98 -10.57
CA ILE A 123 30.73 -31.25 -11.30
C ILE A 123 32.15 -31.83 -11.24
N MET A 124 33.19 -31.01 -11.45
CA MET A 124 34.59 -31.46 -11.36
C MET A 124 34.95 -31.92 -9.95
N ALA A 125 34.49 -31.21 -8.91
CA ALA A 125 34.69 -31.62 -7.52
C ALA A 125 33.94 -32.91 -7.13
N ALA A 126 32.83 -33.21 -7.80
CA ALA A 126 32.11 -34.48 -7.62
C ALA A 126 32.79 -35.65 -8.36
N PHE A 127 33.35 -35.39 -9.55
CA PHE A 127 34.10 -36.37 -10.34
C PHE A 127 35.45 -36.75 -9.69
N GLU A 128 36.14 -35.80 -9.05
CA GLU A 128 37.38 -36.04 -8.30
C GLU A 128 37.21 -36.91 -7.04
N ARG A 129 35.97 -37.10 -6.57
CA ARG A 129 35.63 -37.88 -5.37
C ARG A 129 35.14 -39.30 -5.68
N LEU A 130 35.12 -39.70 -6.95
CA LEU A 130 34.82 -41.06 -7.44
C LEU A 130 36.11 -41.77 -7.83
#